data_AF-A0A960QVX5-F1
#
_entry.id   AF-A0A960QVX5-F1
#
_cell.length_a   1.000
_cell.length_b   1.000
_cell.length_c   1.000
_cell.angle_alpha   90.00
_cell.angle_beta   90.00
_cell.angle_gamma   90.00
#
_symmetry.space_group_name_H-M   'P 1'
#
loop_
_entity.id
_entity.type
_entity.pdbx_description
1 polymer ?
#
loop_
_entity_poly.entity_id
_entity_poly.type
_entity_poly.pdbx_seq_one_letter_code
_entity_poly.pdbx_strand_id
1 'polypeptide(L)'
;MIRFPILVAGPAYFGILDPLSGRVGVLDAGAGDYYGISWSEREIFLLARNGGRGETIRVFDDLGRLTASVEIGRHIDGHQILFHGQSLFVTATRENALIRLNPETGAQSLWNWT
;
A
#
# COMPACT_ATOMS: atom_id res chain seq x y z
N MET A 1 8.25 -19.01 12.93
CA MET A 1 9.53 -18.36 12.63
C MET A 1 9.19 -16.99 12.06
N ILE A 2 9.50 -15.90 12.76
CA ILE A 2 9.07 -14.54 12.39
C ILE A 2 9.82 -14.15 11.11
N ARG A 3 9.12 -13.98 9.98
CA ARG A 3 9.71 -13.65 8.67
C ARG A 3 9.15 -12.35 8.10
N PHE A 4 8.88 -11.39 8.97
CA PHE A 4 8.65 -10.03 8.51
C PHE A 4 9.76 -9.15 9.09
N PRO A 5 10.64 -8.59 8.24
CA PRO A 5 11.58 -7.59 8.68
C PRO A 5 10.84 -6.34 9.17
N ILE A 6 11.54 -5.45 9.89
CA ILE A 6 10.94 -4.17 10.26
C ILE A 6 10.77 -3.35 8.97
N LEU A 7 9.52 -3.11 8.60
CA LEU A 7 9.17 -2.35 7.41
C LEU A 7 9.16 -0.86 7.74
N VAL A 8 9.79 -0.08 6.89
CA VAL A 8 9.88 1.39 7.03
C VAL A 8 9.34 2.04 5.78
N ALA A 9 8.41 2.97 5.98
CA ALA A 9 7.81 3.78 4.93
C ALA A 9 8.03 5.25 5.29
N GLY A 10 8.43 6.05 4.31
CA GLY A 10 8.67 7.47 4.48
C GLY A 10 8.38 8.25 3.20
N PRO A 11 8.67 9.56 3.20
CA PRO A 11 8.53 10.37 2.00
C PRO A 11 9.37 9.79 0.87
N ALA A 12 8.72 9.48 -0.25
CA ALA A 12 9.34 8.94 -1.47
C ALA A 12 10.05 7.57 -1.39
N TYR A 13 10.01 6.83 -0.27
CA TYR A 13 10.62 5.49 -0.19
C TYR A 13 9.88 4.51 0.71
N PHE A 14 10.04 3.23 0.38
CA PHE A 14 9.70 2.08 1.21
C PHE A 14 10.91 1.15 1.30
N GLY A 15 11.13 0.56 2.48
CA GLY A 15 12.28 -0.30 2.70
C GLY A 15 12.16 -1.23 3.89
N ILE A 16 13.24 -2.00 4.07
CA ILE A 16 13.46 -2.93 5.17
C ILE A 16 14.58 -2.39 6.05
N LEU A 17 14.30 -2.25 7.34
CA LEU A 17 15.29 -1.96 8.37
C LEU A 17 15.94 -3.26 8.87
N ASP A 18 17.27 -3.30 8.80
CA ASP A 18 18.06 -4.24 9.58
C ASP A 18 18.12 -3.74 11.04
N PRO A 19 17.49 -4.42 12.01
CA PRO A 19 17.44 -3.97 13.39
C PRO A 19 18.80 -3.99 14.09
N LEU A 20 19.78 -4.75 13.57
CA LEU A 20 21.10 -4.86 14.18
C LEU A 20 22.02 -3.71 13.75
N SER A 21 22.00 -3.37 12.45
CA SER A 21 22.87 -2.31 11.91
C SER A 21 22.19 -0.94 11.80
N GLY A 22 20.87 -0.87 11.91
CA GLY A 22 20.10 0.35 11.69
C GLY A 22 20.02 0.77 10.21
N ARG A 23 20.55 -0.04 9.30
CA ARG A 23 20.58 0.27 7.86
C ARG A 23 19.24 -0.06 7.22
N VAL A 24 18.83 0.77 6.27
CA VAL A 24 17.62 0.56 5.47
C VAL A 24 18.01 0.10 4.07
N GLY A 25 17.52 -1.07 3.69
CA GLY A 25 17.49 -1.51 2.28
C GLY A 25 16.23 -0.96 1.62
N VAL A 26 16.39 -0.18 0.55
CA VAL A 26 15.26 0.38 -0.20
C VAL A 26 14.65 -0.70 -1.08
N LEU A 27 13.34 -0.91 -0.94
CA LEU A 27 12.56 -1.85 -1.76
C LEU A 27 11.83 -1.13 -2.91
N ASP A 28 11.39 0.10 -2.68
CA ASP A 28 10.70 0.91 -3.68
C ASP A 28 10.95 2.39 -3.42
N ALA A 29 10.95 3.18 -4.48
CA ALA A 29 11.15 4.62 -4.41
C ALA A 29 10.48 5.34 -5.58
N GLY A 30 10.07 6.58 -5.35
CA GLY A 30 9.54 7.45 -6.39
C GLY A 30 8.08 7.21 -6.80
N ALA A 31 7.37 6.29 -6.13
CA ALA A 31 5.93 6.08 -6.30
C ALA A 31 5.09 7.00 -5.39
N GLY A 32 5.65 8.12 -4.93
CA GLY A 32 5.01 9.06 -4.02
C GLY A 32 5.29 8.78 -2.55
N ASP A 33 4.45 9.34 -1.68
CA ASP A 33 4.56 9.15 -0.24
C ASP A 33 3.82 7.87 0.16
N TYR A 34 4.49 6.99 0.90
CA TYR A 34 3.90 5.71 1.29
C TYR A 34 3.09 5.86 2.57
N TYR A 35 1.80 5.56 2.51
CA TYR A 35 0.83 5.67 3.61
C TYR A 35 0.06 4.38 3.77
N GLY A 36 0.00 3.86 4.99
CA GLY A 36 -0.74 2.63 5.28
C GLY A 36 -0.05 1.38 4.75
N ILE A 37 -0.15 0.30 5.52
CA ILE A 37 0.41 -1.00 5.17
C ILE A 37 -0.56 -2.10 5.56
N SER A 38 -0.68 -3.10 4.70
CA SER A 38 -1.38 -4.34 5.02
C SER A 38 -0.67 -5.53 4.39
N TRP A 39 -1.08 -6.74 4.73
CA TRP A 39 -0.43 -7.95 4.24
C TRP A 39 -1.41 -9.12 4.18
N SER A 40 -1.09 -10.08 3.32
CA SER A 40 -1.64 -11.43 3.31
C SER A 40 -0.58 -12.41 3.84
N GLU A 41 -0.80 -13.72 3.69
CA GLU A 41 0.25 -14.71 3.97
C GLU A 41 1.42 -14.65 2.98
N ARG A 42 1.23 -14.02 1.80
CA ARG A 42 2.19 -14.06 0.69
C ARG A 42 2.62 -12.69 0.19
N GLU A 43 1.85 -11.66 0.48
CA GLU A 43 2.01 -10.34 -0.14
C GLU A 43 1.98 -9.22 0.89
N ILE A 44 2.73 -8.16 0.61
CA ILE A 44 2.67 -6.89 1.32
C ILE A 44 2.01 -5.89 0.39
N PHE A 45 1.04 -5.16 0.93
CA PHE A 45 0.32 -4.10 0.23
C PHE A 45 0.67 -2.76 0.86
N LEU A 46 1.15 -1.83 0.03
CA LEU A 46 1.40 -0.46 0.43
C LEU A 46 0.59 0.48 -0.42
N LEU A 47 -0.07 1.42 0.22
CA LEU A 47 -0.67 2.53 -0.49
C LEU A 47 0.39 3.61 -0.70
N ALA A 48 0.54 4.06 -1.94
CA ALA A 48 1.48 5.08 -2.35
C ALA A 48 0.70 6.28 -2.93
N ARG A 49 0.83 7.42 -2.26
CA ARG A 49 0.12 8.66 -2.54
C ARG A 49 0.94 9.54 -3.46
N ASN A 50 0.48 9.67 -4.71
CA ASN A 50 1.17 10.38 -5.78
C ASN A 50 0.74 11.86 -5.93
N GLY A 51 0.29 12.52 -4.86
CA GLY A 51 -0.04 13.95 -4.89
C GLY A 51 -1.07 14.35 -5.96
N GLY A 52 -2.09 13.50 -6.19
CA GLY A 52 -3.15 13.75 -7.18
C GLY A 52 -2.90 13.24 -8.59
N ARG A 53 -1.76 12.56 -8.85
CA ARG A 53 -1.46 11.92 -10.16
C ARG A 53 -2.05 10.51 -10.32
N GLY A 54 -2.82 10.04 -9.34
CA GLY A 54 -3.34 8.67 -9.25
C GLY A 54 -2.63 7.92 -8.13
N GLU A 55 -3.35 7.65 -7.05
CA GLU A 55 -2.82 6.84 -5.96
C GLU A 55 -2.72 5.38 -6.39
N THR A 56 -1.72 4.67 -5.88
CA THR A 56 -1.48 3.28 -6.28
C THR A 56 -1.30 2.39 -5.06
N ILE A 57 -1.81 1.16 -5.14
CA ILE A 57 -1.38 0.08 -4.27
C ILE A 57 -0.17 -0.61 -4.91
N ARG A 58 0.94 -0.62 -4.19
CA ARG A 58 2.17 -1.33 -4.50
C ARG A 58 2.10 -2.69 -3.81
N VAL A 59 2.24 -3.76 -4.60
CA VAL A 59 2.19 -5.15 -4.12
C VAL A 59 3.57 -5.75 -4.17
N PHE A 60 4.03 -6.30 -3.05
CA PHE A 60 5.33 -6.96 -2.93
C PHE A 60 5.14 -8.41 -2.52
N ASP A 61 6.00 -9.30 -3.00
CA ASP A 61 6.09 -10.68 -2.51
C ASP A 61 6.79 -10.76 -1.15
N ASP A 62 6.86 -11.98 -0.60
CA ASP A 62 7.55 -12.29 0.68
C ASP A 62 9.08 -12.12 0.62
N LEU A 63 9.63 -11.86 -0.57
CA LEU A 63 11.04 -11.54 -0.79
C LEU A 63 11.26 -10.03 -0.98
N GLY A 64 10.21 -9.21 -0.85
CA GLY A 64 10.27 -7.77 -1.00
C GLY A 64 10.36 -7.29 -2.45
N ARG A 65 10.02 -8.13 -3.43
CA ARG A 65 10.00 -7.76 -4.86
C ARG A 65 8.65 -7.19 -5.22
N LEU A 66 8.62 -6.05 -5.91
CA LEU A 66 7.40 -5.49 -6.45
C LEU A 66 6.82 -6.41 -7.54
N THR A 67 5.60 -6.92 -7.32
CA THR A 67 4.90 -7.83 -8.25
C THR A 67 3.78 -7.13 -9.00
N ALA A 68 3.15 -6.11 -8.42
CA ALA A 68 2.07 -5.37 -9.06
C ALA A 68 1.97 -3.91 -8.56
N SER A 69 1.30 -3.08 -9.37
CA SER A 69 0.96 -1.71 -9.03
C SER A 69 -0.45 -1.42 -9.54
N VAL A 70 -1.39 -1.14 -8.64
CA VAL A 70 -2.82 -1.02 -8.96
C VAL A 70 -3.30 0.40 -8.67
N GLU A 71 -3.81 1.11 -9.67
CA GLU A 71 -4.35 2.48 -9.50
C GLU A 71 -5.68 2.46 -8.72
N ILE A 72 -5.82 3.37 -7.76
CA ILE A 72 -6.99 3.52 -6.89
C ILE A 72 -7.74 4.79 -7.27
N GLY A 73 -8.41 4.76 -8.42
CA GLY A 73 -9.15 5.91 -8.94
C GLY A 73 -8.30 7.18 -9.14
N ARG A 74 -8.89 8.17 -9.82
CA ARG A 74 -8.29 9.50 -9.93
C ARG A 74 -8.80 10.36 -8.79
N HIS A 75 -7.90 11.10 -8.14
CA HIS A 75 -8.19 12.07 -7.08
C HIS A 75 -8.65 11.54 -5.72
N ILE A 76 -8.48 10.24 -5.45
CA ILE A 76 -8.67 9.68 -4.10
C ILE A 76 -7.56 10.18 -3.15
N ASP A 77 -7.90 10.39 -1.87
CA ASP A 77 -6.96 10.69 -0.77
C ASP A 77 -6.85 9.54 0.24
N GLY A 78 -6.32 8.42 -0.22
CA GLY A 78 -6.10 7.22 0.55
C GLY A 78 -5.14 7.48 1.71
N HIS A 79 -5.42 6.86 2.86
CA HIS A 79 -4.60 7.05 4.05
C HIS A 79 -4.33 5.77 4.86
N GLN A 80 -5.28 4.84 4.89
CA GLN A 80 -5.13 3.54 5.53
C GLN A 80 -5.57 2.45 4.56
N ILE A 81 -5.01 1.26 4.76
CA ILE A 81 -5.27 0.09 3.92
C ILE A 81 -5.39 -1.15 4.80
N LEU A 82 -6.36 -2.02 4.49
CA LEU A 82 -6.56 -3.31 5.12
C LEU A 82 -6.82 -4.38 4.07
N PHE A 83 -6.07 -5.48 4.10
CA PHE A 83 -6.39 -6.69 3.36
C PHE A 83 -7.31 -7.60 4.18
N HIS A 84 -8.44 -7.99 3.60
CA HIS A 84 -9.35 -8.95 4.22
C HIS A 84 -10.07 -9.80 3.16
N GLY A 85 -10.04 -11.12 3.34
CA GLY A 85 -10.56 -12.08 2.38
C GLY A 85 -9.77 -12.04 1.07
N GLN A 86 -10.32 -11.37 0.06
CA GLN A 86 -9.73 -11.20 -1.28
C GLN A 86 -9.77 -9.72 -1.72
N SER A 87 -9.85 -8.81 -0.75
CA SER A 87 -10.05 -7.40 -1.04
C SER A 87 -9.19 -6.54 -0.14
N LEU A 88 -8.75 -5.43 -0.71
CA LEU A 88 -8.16 -4.32 -0.02
C LEU A 88 -9.25 -3.29 0.26
N PHE A 89 -9.23 -2.76 1.47
CA PHE A 89 -10.11 -1.69 1.93
C PHE A 89 -9.24 -0.48 2.19
N VAL A 90 -9.51 0.61 1.48
CA VAL A 90 -8.75 1.86 1.56
C VAL A 90 -9.66 2.96 2.06
N THR A 91 -9.27 3.62 3.16
CA THR A 91 -9.99 4.80 3.63
C THR A 91 -9.54 6.01 2.84
N ALA A 92 -10.48 6.68 2.19
CA ALA A 92 -10.28 7.90 1.41
C ALA A 92 -10.72 9.09 2.26
N THR A 93 -9.73 9.79 2.83
CA THR A 93 -9.93 10.72 3.95
C THR A 93 -10.68 11.98 3.53
N ARG A 94 -10.32 12.54 2.38
CA ARG A 94 -10.96 13.76 1.85
C ARG A 94 -12.37 13.47 1.36
N GLU A 95 -12.57 12.29 0.79
CA GLU A 95 -13.83 11.85 0.21
C GLU A 95 -14.82 11.33 1.26
N ASN A 96 -14.37 11.14 2.51
CA ASN A 96 -15.13 10.47 3.58
C ASN A 96 -15.72 9.13 3.10
N ALA A 97 -14.86 8.33 2.47
CA ALA A 97 -15.28 7.14 1.75
C ALA A 97 -14.40 5.93 2.08
N LEU A 98 -14.97 4.75 1.86
CA LEU A 98 -14.27 3.47 1.88
C LEU A 98 -14.24 2.90 0.47
N ILE A 99 -13.04 2.62 -0.03
CA ILE A 99 -12.83 1.96 -1.32
C ILE A 99 -12.53 0.50 -1.06
N ARG A 100 -13.27 -0.37 -1.72
CA ARG A 100 -12.92 -1.79 -1.82
C ARG A 100 -12.30 -2.05 -3.18
N LEU A 101 -11.13 -2.67 -3.19
CA LEU A 101 -10.38 -3.05 -4.38
C LEU A 101 -10.07 -4.55 -4.34
N ASN A 102 -10.26 -5.25 -5.46
CA ASN A 102 -9.64 -6.55 -5.66
C ASN A 102 -8.26 -6.35 -6.32
N PRO A 103 -7.14 -6.69 -5.65
CA PRO A 103 -5.79 -6.45 -6.19
C PRO A 103 -5.45 -7.31 -7.41
N GLU A 104 -6.09 -8.45 -7.59
CA GLU A 104 -5.84 -9.35 -8.73
C GLU A 104 -6.54 -8.88 -10.00
N THR A 105 -7.76 -8.36 -9.87
CA THR A 105 -8.60 -7.98 -11.01
C THR A 105 -8.64 -6.47 -11.26
N GLY A 106 -8.23 -5.66 -10.29
CA GLY A 106 -8.37 -4.21 -10.32
C GLY A 106 -9.81 -3.72 -10.10
N ALA A 107 -10.77 -4.61 -9.84
CA ALA A 107 -12.17 -4.24 -9.66
C ALA A 107 -12.39 -3.41 -8.39
N GLN A 108 -13.13 -2.29 -8.51
CA GLN A 108 -13.27 -1.28 -7.46
C GLN A 108 -14.73 -0.96 -7.18
N SER A 109 -15.05 -0.73 -5.90
CA SER A 109 -16.31 -0.15 -5.45
C SER A 109 -16.06 0.91 -4.38
N LEU A 110 -16.81 2.01 -4.45
CA LEU A 110 -16.74 3.13 -3.51
C LEU A 110 -17.99 3.13 -2.63
N TRP A 111 -17.80 3.27 -1.32
CA TRP A 111 -18.88 3.50 -0.35
C TRP A 111 -18.69 4.83 0.34
N ASN A 112 -19.66 5.72 0.16
CA ASN A 112 -19.71 7.00 0.85
C ASN A 112 -20.74 6.91 1.97
N TRP A 113 -20.45 7.54 3.10
CA TRP A 113 -21.45 7.77 4.14
C TRP A 113 -21.81 9.25 4.12
N THR A 114 -23.07 9.53 3.77
CA THR A 114 -23.68 10.87 3.86
C THR A 114 -24.15 11.15 5.26
#